data_AF-A0A9E1QA76-F1
#
_entry.id   AF-A0A9E1QA76-F1
#
_cell.length_a   1.000
_cell.length_b   1.000
_cell.length_c   1.000
_cell.angle_alpha   90.00
_cell.angle_beta   90.00
_cell.angle_gamma   90.00
#
_symmetry.space_group_name_H-M   'P 1'
#
loop_
_entity.id
_entity.type
_entity.pdbx_description
1 polymer ?
#
loop_
_entity_poly.entity_id
_entity_poly.type
_entity_poly.pdbx_seq_one_letter_code
_entity_poly.pdbx_strand_id
1 'polypeptide(L)' 'NPTPQEFVAVDDTFGESATPTQLMEKYNINDVAVVTAVMNVLKRK' A
#
# COMPACT_ATOMS: atom_id res chain seq x y z
N ASN A 1 21.87 3.36 11.82
CA ASN A 1 20.52 2.79 11.89
C ASN A 1 19.58 3.56 10.99
N PRO A 2 19.09 2.96 9.90
CA PRO A 2 18.04 3.58 9.10
C PRO A 2 16.71 3.61 9.88
N THR A 3 15.84 4.54 9.52
CA THR A 3 14.48 4.63 10.10
C THR A 3 13.59 3.55 9.46
N PRO A 4 12.68 2.91 10.20
CA PRO A 4 11.71 1.98 9.62
C PRO A 4 10.89 2.65 8.50
N GLN A 5 10.67 1.93 7.41
CA GLN A 5 9.91 2.38 6.23
C GLN A 5 8.93 1.29 5.79
N GLU A 6 7.77 1.69 5.26
CA GLU A 6 6.79 0.82 4.62
C GLU A 6 6.50 1.36 3.21
N PHE A 7 6.01 0.50 2.32
CA PHE A 7 5.66 0.85 0.95
C PHE A 7 4.18 0.54 0.69
N VAL A 8 3.52 1.40 -0.08
CA VAL A 8 2.17 1.20 -0.59
C VAL A 8 2.24 1.42 -2.09
N ALA A 9 2.20 0.33 -2.85
CA ALA A 9 2.33 0.31 -4.30
C ALA A 9 1.74 -0.99 -4.84
N VAL A 10 1.62 -1.07 -6.17
CA VAL A 10 1.31 -2.33 -6.84
C VAL A 10 2.53 -3.25 -6.75
N ASP A 11 2.34 -4.45 -6.22
CA ASP A 11 3.40 -5.46 -6.10
C ASP A 11 3.67 -6.10 -7.46
N ASP A 12 4.74 -5.67 -8.13
CA ASP A 12 5.38 -6.23 -9.34
C ASP A 12 4.45 -7.07 -10.23
N THR A 13 3.35 -6.47 -10.68
CA THR A 13 2.32 -7.09 -11.50
C THR A 13 1.92 -6.17 -12.64
N PHE A 14 1.46 -6.78 -13.73
CA PHE A 14 0.94 -6.01 -14.87
C PHE A 14 -0.38 -5.33 -14.51
N GLY A 15 -0.59 -4.16 -15.11
CA GLY A 15 -1.86 -3.45 -15.00
C GLY A 15 -2.99 -4.19 -15.69
N GLU A 16 -4.18 -4.09 -15.12
CA GLU A 16 -5.40 -4.69 -15.65
C GLU A 16 -6.43 -3.60 -15.99
N SER A 17 -7.39 -3.95 -16.85
CA SER A 17 -8.50 -3.06 -17.20
C SER A 17 -9.64 -3.21 -16.19
N ALA A 18 -9.87 -2.20 -15.37
CA ALA A 18 -11.07 -2.03 -14.56
C ALA A 18 -11.26 -0.55 -14.23
N THR A 19 -12.29 -0.20 -13.45
CA THR A 19 -12.43 1.17 -12.95
C THR A 19 -11.32 1.49 -11.94
N PRO A 20 -10.90 2.76 -11.80
CA PRO A 20 -9.83 3.13 -10.87
C PRO A 20 -10.09 2.65 -9.43
N THR A 21 -11.32 2.76 -8.93
CA THR A 21 -11.69 2.33 -7.58
C THR A 21 -11.50 0.83 -7.37
N GLN A 22 -11.92 0.01 -8.33
CA GLN A 22 -11.76 -1.45 -8.27
C GLN A 22 -10.28 -1.85 -8.28
N LEU A 23 -9.45 -1.17 -9.07
CA LEU A 23 -8.01 -1.42 -9.10
C LEU A 23 -7.36 -1.01 -7.77
N MET A 24 -7.76 0.12 -7.18
CA MET A 24 -7.22 0.57 -5.90
C MET A 24 -7.49 -0.39 -4.75
N GLU A 25 -8.71 -0.95 -4.69
CA GLU A 25 -9.06 -1.99 -3.72
C GLU A 25 -8.31 -3.28 -3.97
N LYS A 26 -8.25 -3.76 -5.22
CA LYS A 26 -7.57 -4.99 -5.59
C LYS A 26 -6.08 -4.97 -5.25
N TYR A 27 -5.39 -3.89 -5.60
CA TYR A 27 -3.95 -3.75 -5.35
C TYR A 27 -3.63 -3.21 -3.96
N ASN A 28 -4.64 -2.99 -3.10
CA ASN A 28 -4.45 -2.46 -1.75
C ASN A 28 -3.60 -1.16 -1.77
N ILE A 29 -3.95 -0.23 -2.66
CA ILE A 29 -3.30 1.08 -2.80
C ILE A 29 -4.26 2.23 -2.43
N ASN A 30 -5.20 1.93 -1.54
CA ASN A 30 -6.21 2.87 -1.05
C ASN A 30 -5.80 3.49 0.31
N ASP A 31 -6.68 4.32 0.85
CA ASP A 31 -6.53 4.97 2.15
C ASP A 31 -6.32 3.97 3.31
N VAL A 32 -7.06 2.85 3.31
CA VAL A 32 -6.92 1.78 4.31
C VAL A 32 -5.51 1.19 4.31
N ALA A 33 -4.92 1.01 3.13
CA ALA A 33 -3.55 0.51 2.99
C ALA A 33 -2.52 1.48 3.57
N VAL A 34 -2.68 2.78 3.32
CA VAL A 34 -1.80 3.83 3.88
C VAL A 34 -1.88 3.85 5.40
N VAL A 35 -3.09 3.84 5.97
CA VAL A 35 -3.27 3.80 7.43
C VAL A 35 -2.61 2.57 8.03
N THR A 36 -2.77 1.41 7.40
CA THR A 36 -2.16 0.15 7.87
C THR A 36 -0.63 0.21 7.82
N ALA A 37 -0.04 0.71 6.73
CA ALA A 37 1.40 0.93 6.61
C ALA A 37 1.92 1.89 7.69
N VAL A 38 1.22 3.01 7.95
CA VAL A 38 1.59 3.94 9.02
C VAL A 38 1.54 3.26 10.40
N MET A 39 0.51 2.48 10.69
CA MET A 39 0.42 1.76 11.96
C MET A 39 1.53 0.72 12.11
N ASN A 40 1.93 0.05 11.04
CA ASN A 40 3.00 -0.93 11.06
C ASN A 40 4.39 -0.28 11.25
N VAL A 41 4.67 0.82 10.56
CA VAL A 41 5.97 1.51 10.71
C VAL A 41 6.14 2.07 12.12
N LEU A 42 5.07 2.58 12.73
CA LEU A 42 5.09 3.11 14.11
C LEU A 42 5.36 2.02 15.15
N LYS A 43 4.90 0.78 14.93
CA LYS A 43 5.19 -0.36 15.81
C LYS A 43 6.66 -0.80 15.77
N ARG A 44 7.41 -0.44 14.72
CA ARG A 44 8.81 -0.82 14.51
C ARG A 44 9.80 0.28 14.89
N LYS A 45 9.32 1.42 15.36
CA LYS A 45 10.14 2.50 15.94
C LYS A 45 10.54 2.16 17.36
#